data_AF-A0A1B7JYE9-F1
#
_entry.id   AF-A0A1B7JYE9-F1
#
_cell.length_a   1.000
_cell.length_b   1.000
_cell.length_c   1.000
_cell.angle_alpha   90.00
_cell.angle_beta   90.00
_cell.angle_gamma   90.00
#
_symmetry.space_group_name_H-M   'P 1'
#
loop_
_entity.id
_entity.type
_entity.pdbx_description
1 polymer ?
#
loop_
_entity_poly.entity_id
_entity_poly.type
_entity_poly.pdbx_seq_one_letter_code
_entity_poly.pdbx_strand_id
1 'polypeptide(L)'
;MLKTLGEGDTLVVWKLDRLGRSMRHLVVLVEELRERGINFRSLTDSIDTSTPMGRFFFHVMGALAEMERELIVERTRAGLAAARAEGRVGGRRPKFSQDEWAQMGRLIEGGMDRKQVAIIFDAGVSTLYKKFPAGS
;
A
#
# COMPACT_ATOMS: atom_id res chain seq x y z
N MET A 1 -9.41 10.03 21.60
CA MET A 1 -10.69 10.44 20.97
C MET A 1 -11.69 9.29 20.86
N LEU A 2 -11.43 8.18 20.16
CA LEU A 2 -12.42 7.09 20.04
C LEU A 2 -12.66 6.27 21.33
N LYS A 3 -11.68 6.27 22.25
CA LYS A 3 -11.75 5.57 23.55
C LYS A 3 -12.57 6.30 24.62
N THR A 4 -12.93 7.56 24.41
CA THR A 4 -13.65 8.40 25.39
C THR A 4 -15.15 8.51 25.11
N LEU A 5 -15.62 7.97 23.98
CA LEU A 5 -17.04 7.98 23.62
C LEU A 5 -17.79 6.85 24.35
N GLY A 6 -18.92 7.19 24.97
CA GLY A 6 -19.83 6.27 25.65
C GLY A 6 -21.11 6.03 24.86
N GLU A 7 -21.93 5.09 25.35
CA GLU A 7 -23.26 4.81 24.80
C GLU A 7 -24.12 6.09 24.75
N GLY A 8 -24.78 6.33 23.62
CA GLY A 8 -25.60 7.54 23.39
C GLY A 8 -24.84 8.74 22.81
N ASP A 9 -23.50 8.72 22.81
CA ASP A 9 -22.71 9.77 22.18
C ASP A 9 -22.87 9.75 20.65
N THR A 10 -22.60 10.88 20.00
CA THR A 10 -22.56 10.98 18.53
C THR A 10 -21.19 11.44 18.07
N LEU A 11 -20.51 10.61 17.28
CA LEU A 11 -19.30 11.00 16.58
C LEU A 11 -19.67 11.83 15.35
N VAL A 12 -19.41 13.14 15.42
CA VAL A 12 -19.64 14.07 14.31
C VAL A 12 -18.34 14.32 13.56
N VAL A 13 -18.37 14.17 12.24
CA VAL A 13 -17.24 14.46 11.36
C VAL A 13 -17.62 15.37 10.20
N TRP A 14 -16.63 16.11 9.70
CA TRP A 14 -16.84 17.01 8.57
C TRP A 14 -17.16 16.24 7.28
N LYS A 15 -16.30 15.28 6.91
CA LYS A 15 -16.43 14.38 5.75
C LYS A 15 -15.97 12.97 6.11
N LEU A 16 -16.53 11.97 5.42
CA LEU A 16 -16.14 10.56 5.56
C LEU A 16 -14.65 10.31 5.24
N ASP A 17 -14.04 11.07 4.32
CA ASP A 17 -12.62 10.93 3.94
C ASP A 17 -11.64 11.21 5.09
N ARG A 18 -12.10 11.86 6.17
CA ARG A 18 -11.26 12.26 7.30
C ARG A 18 -11.08 11.19 8.38
N LEU A 19 -11.85 10.11 8.35
CA LEU A 19 -11.85 9.07 9.40
C LEU A 19 -11.04 7.82 9.08
N GLY A 20 -10.73 7.57 7.81
CA GLY A 20 -10.10 6.31 7.42
C GLY A 20 -9.27 6.46 6.16
N ARG A 21 -8.13 5.77 6.15
CA ARG A 21 -7.31 5.61 4.93
C ARG A 21 -7.94 4.61 3.93
N SER A 22 -8.98 3.89 4.34
CA SER A 22 -9.75 2.99 3.48
C SER A 22 -11.23 2.96 3.90
N MET A 23 -12.11 2.76 2.93
CA MET A 23 -13.55 2.59 3.17
C MET A 23 -13.84 1.38 4.05
N ARG A 24 -13.13 0.27 3.84
CA ARG A 24 -13.24 -0.92 4.70
C ARG A 24 -13.03 -0.59 6.17
N HIS A 25 -11.98 0.18 6.48
CA HIS A 25 -11.70 0.59 7.86
C HIS A 25 -12.82 1.46 8.42
N LEU A 26 -13.43 2.30 7.59
CA LEU A 26 -14.56 3.13 7.97
C LEU A 26 -15.81 2.29 8.29
N VAL A 27 -16.11 1.27 7.48
CA VAL A 27 -17.26 0.38 7.72
C VAL A 27 -17.08 -0.38 9.03
N VAL A 28 -15.90 -0.95 9.26
CA VAL A 28 -15.57 -1.62 10.53
C VAL A 28 -15.72 -0.67 11.72
N LEU A 29 -15.18 0.55 11.61
CA LEU A 29 -15.27 1.54 12.67
C LEU A 29 -16.72 1.94 13.00
N VAL A 30 -17.57 2.10 11.98
CA VAL A 30 -18.98 2.46 12.19
C VAL A 30 -19.76 1.30 12.81
N GLU A 31 -19.49 0.05 12.45
CA GLU A 31 -20.07 -1.12 13.12
C GLU A 31 -19.59 -1.22 14.58
N GLU A 32 -18.30 -1.01 14.87
CA GLU A 32 -17.78 -0.98 16.25
C GLU A 32 -18.42 0.12 17.09
N LEU A 33 -18.64 1.31 16.52
CA LEU A 33 -19.33 2.40 17.19
C LEU A 33 -20.80 2.03 17.47
N ARG A 34 -21.45 1.38 16.52
CA ARG A 34 -22.84 0.91 16.67
C ARG A 34 -22.97 -0.15 17.76
N GLU A 35 -22.07 -1.13 17.82
CA GLU A 35 -22.07 -2.15 18.88
C GLU A 35 -21.90 -1.53 20.27
N ARG A 36 -21.24 -0.38 20.35
CA ARG A 36 -21.08 0.43 21.56
C ARG A 36 -22.24 1.41 21.80
N GLY A 37 -23.28 1.41 20.96
CA GLY A 37 -24.41 2.34 21.03
C GLY A 37 -24.05 3.80 20.73
N ILE A 38 -22.96 4.04 19.99
CA ILE A 38 -22.49 5.35 19.59
C ILE A 38 -23.01 5.65 18.17
N ASN A 39 -23.64 6.82 18.01
CA ASN A 39 -24.12 7.28 16.71
C ASN A 39 -23.00 7.89 15.88
N PHE A 40 -23.15 7.87 14.56
CA PHE A 40 -22.20 8.47 13.63
C PHE A 40 -22.90 9.43 12.67
N ARG A 41 -22.34 10.63 12.52
CA ARG A 41 -22.89 11.67 11.64
C ARG A 41 -21.80 12.37 10.84
N SER A 42 -22.00 12.47 9.53
CA SER A 42 -21.19 13.34 8.67
C SER A 42 -21.94 14.63 8.32
N LEU A 43 -21.25 15.76 8.38
CA LEU A 43 -21.85 17.08 8.17
C LEU A 43 -22.04 17.42 6.69
N THR A 44 -21.08 17.06 5.83
CA THR A 44 -21.17 17.39 4.39
C THR A 44 -21.78 16.27 3.56
N ASP A 45 -21.60 15.01 3.94
CA ASP A 45 -22.20 13.88 3.21
C ASP A 45 -23.65 13.59 3.65
N SER A 46 -24.16 14.35 4.64
CA SER A 46 -25.51 14.21 5.22
C SER A 46 -25.86 12.78 5.64
N ILE A 47 -24.86 11.97 6.00
CA ILE A 47 -25.08 10.60 6.44
C ILE A 47 -25.27 10.60 7.95
N ASP A 48 -26.43 10.12 8.38
CA ASP A 48 -26.77 9.90 9.78
C ASP A 48 -27.09 8.41 10.01
N THR A 49 -26.14 7.69 10.61
CA THR A 49 -26.28 6.24 10.86
C THR A 49 -27.19 5.91 12.04
N SER A 50 -27.73 6.91 12.76
CA SER A 50 -28.79 6.69 13.75
C SER A 50 -30.07 6.18 13.07
N THR A 51 -30.28 6.53 11.79
CA THR A 51 -31.47 6.13 11.02
C THR A 51 -31.24 4.85 10.20
N PRO A 52 -32.27 3.99 10.00
CA PRO A 52 -32.16 2.83 9.12
C PRO A 52 -31.75 3.20 7.68
N MET A 53 -32.27 4.33 7.17
CA MET A 53 -31.95 4.82 5.83
C MET A 53 -30.48 5.26 5.71
N GLY A 54 -29.97 6.01 6.70
CA GLY A 54 -28.56 6.44 6.68
C GLY A 54 -27.59 5.27 6.84
N ARG A 55 -27.94 4.22 7.60
CA ARG A 55 -27.16 2.97 7.63
C ARG A 55 -27.13 2.26 6.27
N PHE A 56 -28.29 2.10 5.64
CA PHE A 56 -28.35 1.50 4.30
C PHE A 56 -27.51 2.27 3.30
N PHE A 57 -27.66 3.60 3.26
CA PHE A 57 -26.90 4.45 2.35
C PHE A 57 -25.40 4.37 2.62
N PHE A 58 -25.00 4.32 3.89
CA PHE A 58 -23.60 4.12 4.28
C PHE A 58 -23.04 2.78 3.76
N HIS A 59 -23.77 1.67 3.87
CA HIS A 59 -23.34 0.39 3.33
C HIS A 59 -23.23 0.39 1.80
N VAL A 60 -24.20 0.99 1.10
CA VAL A 60 -24.17 1.12 -0.36
C VAL A 60 -22.97 1.94 -0.82
N MET A 61 -22.72 3.09 -0.18
CA MET A 61 -21.54 3.91 -0.45
C MET A 61 -20.25 3.13 -0.17
N GLY A 62 -20.24 2.33 0.90
CA GLY A 62 -19.15 1.40 1.24
C GLY A 62 -18.83 0.44 0.09
N ALA A 63 -19.85 -0.26 -0.40
CA ALA A 63 -19.74 -1.21 -1.50
C ALA A 63 -19.30 -0.54 -2.82
N LEU A 64 -19.83 0.65 -3.13
CA LEU A 64 -19.43 1.41 -4.32
C LEU A 64 -17.95 1.81 -4.28
N ALA A 65 -17.45 2.26 -3.14
CA ALA A 65 -16.05 2.63 -2.99
C ALA A 65 -15.10 1.42 -3.05
N GLU A 66 -15.52 0.24 -2.56
CA GLU A 66 -14.74 -0.99 -2.76
C GLU A 66 -14.72 -1.39 -4.25
N MET A 67 -15.86 -1.36 -4.94
CA MET A 67 -15.93 -1.64 -6.38
C MET A 67 -15.05 -0.68 -7.19
N GLU A 68 -15.10 0.62 -6.93
CA GLU A 68 -14.25 1.60 -7.62
C GLU A 68 -12.75 1.29 -7.41
N ARG A 69 -12.37 0.92 -6.18
CA ARG A 69 -10.99 0.52 -5.88
C ARG A 69 -10.58 -0.72 -6.68
N GLU A 70 -11.44 -1.72 -6.78
CA GLU A 70 -11.19 -2.93 -7.56
C GLU A 70 -11.01 -2.61 -9.04
N LEU A 71 -11.87 -1.77 -9.61
CA LEU A 71 -11.77 -1.32 -11.01
C LEU A 71 -10.46 -0.57 -11.28
N ILE A 72 -10.01 0.30 -10.37
CA ILE A 72 -8.71 0.98 -10.49
C ILE A 72 -7.56 -0.03 -10.52
N VAL A 73 -7.61 -1.04 -9.65
CA VAL A 73 -6.58 -2.09 -9.58
C VAL A 73 -6.57 -2.92 -10.87
N GLU A 74 -7.75 -3.33 -11.34
CA GLU A 74 -7.90 -4.08 -12.59
C GLU A 74 -7.34 -3.30 -13.77
N ARG A 75 -7.74 -2.03 -13.92
CA ARG A 75 -7.26 -1.15 -15.00
C ARG A 75 -5.74 -0.95 -14.95
N THR A 76 -5.19 -0.80 -13.75
CA THR A 76 -3.73 -0.67 -13.56
C THR A 76 -3.01 -1.94 -14.00
N ARG A 77 -3.53 -3.12 -13.64
CA ARG A 77 -2.97 -4.42 -14.05
C ARG A 77 -3.05 -4.62 -15.56
N ALA A 78 -4.17 -4.27 -16.17
CA ALA A 78 -4.35 -4.32 -17.62
C ALA A 78 -3.34 -3.41 -18.34
N GLY A 79 -3.16 -2.16 -17.85
CA GLY A 79 -2.16 -1.23 -18.39
C GLY A 79 -0.72 -1.73 -18.24
N LEU A 80 -0.38 -2.34 -17.10
CA LEU A 80 0.93 -2.95 -16.88
C LEU A 80 1.16 -4.16 -17.81
N ALA A 81 0.14 -4.97 -18.06
CA ALA A 81 0.22 -6.10 -18.98
C ALA A 81 0.45 -5.64 -20.43
N ALA A 82 -0.32 -4.64 -20.89
CA ALA A 82 -0.14 -4.03 -22.21
C ALA A 82 1.27 -3.45 -22.38
N ALA A 83 1.74 -2.64 -21.42
CA ALA A 83 3.08 -2.07 -21.50
C ALA A 83 4.19 -3.14 -21.53
N ARG A 84 4.02 -4.26 -20.82
CA ARG A 84 4.97 -5.39 -20.88
C ARG A 84 4.95 -6.08 -22.26
N ALA A 85 3.78 -6.21 -22.89
CA ALA A 85 3.67 -6.76 -24.24
C ALA A 85 4.38 -5.88 -25.28
N GLU A 86 4.42 -4.56 -25.05
CA GLU A 86 5.20 -3.59 -25.83
C GLU A 86 6.70 -3.56 -25.47
N GLY A 87 7.18 -4.47 -24.60
CA GLY A 87 8.59 -4.60 -24.24
C GLY A 87 9.04 -3.72 -23.07
N ARG A 88 8.14 -3.00 -22.39
CA ARG A 88 8.51 -2.23 -21.19
C ARG A 88 8.81 -3.16 -20.01
N VAL A 89 10.08 -3.24 -19.62
CA VAL A 89 10.50 -3.88 -18.37
C VAL A 89 10.30 -2.89 -17.22
N GLY A 90 9.20 -3.05 -16.47
CA GLY A 90 8.90 -2.24 -15.28
C GLY A 90 9.85 -2.52 -14.10
N GLY A 91 9.67 -1.80 -12.98
CA GLY A 91 10.48 -1.95 -11.77
C GLY A 91 11.68 -1.00 -11.70
N ARG A 92 12.56 -1.23 -10.71
CA ARG A 92 13.76 -0.41 -10.51
C ARG A 92 14.77 -0.72 -11.61
N ARG A 93 15.28 0.33 -12.28
CA ARG A 93 16.36 0.18 -13.26
C ARG A 93 17.58 -0.48 -12.60
N PRO A 94 18.26 -1.43 -13.27
CA PRO A 94 19.52 -2.00 -12.76
C PRO A 94 20.52 -0.88 -12.44
N LYS A 95 21.14 -0.95 -11.25
CA LYS A 95 22.14 0.05 -10.83
C LYS A 95 23.46 -0.12 -11.60
N PHE A 96 23.80 -1.35 -11.94
CA PHE A 96 25.08 -1.71 -12.58
C PHE A 96 24.83 -2.32 -13.95
N SER A 97 25.66 -1.91 -14.91
CA SER A 97 25.80 -2.47 -16.25
C SER A 97 26.44 -3.86 -16.22
N GLN A 98 26.40 -4.55 -17.37
CA GLN A 98 27.01 -5.88 -17.49
C GLN A 98 28.54 -5.83 -17.31
N ASP A 99 29.17 -4.75 -17.77
CA ASP A 99 30.62 -4.57 -17.67
C ASP A 99 31.06 -4.31 -16.22
N GLU A 100 30.29 -3.50 -15.48
CA GLU A 100 30.53 -3.30 -14.05
C GLU A 100 30.37 -4.60 -13.27
N TRP A 101 29.39 -5.43 -13.61
CA TRP A 101 29.27 -6.78 -13.05
C TRP A 101 30.49 -7.64 -13.36
N ALA A 102 30.95 -7.65 -14.61
CA ALA A 102 32.13 -8.42 -15.01
C ALA A 102 33.40 -7.93 -14.28
N GLN A 103 33.54 -6.62 -14.08
CA GLN A 103 34.66 -6.06 -13.34
C GLN A 103 34.62 -6.44 -11.85
N MET A 104 33.45 -6.32 -11.20
CA MET A 104 33.27 -6.76 -9.82
C MET A 104 33.59 -8.25 -9.65
N GLY A 105 33.15 -9.10 -10.59
CA GLY A 105 33.45 -10.53 -10.60
C GLY A 105 34.95 -10.82 -10.64
N ARG A 106 35.67 -10.17 -11.59
CA ARG A 106 37.13 -10.31 -11.71
C ARG A 106 37.89 -9.88 -10.46
N LEU A 107 37.46 -8.82 -9.78
CA LEU A 107 38.09 -8.38 -8.52
C LEU A 107 37.90 -9.40 -7.40
N ILE A 108 36.70 -9.98 -7.29
CA ILE A 108 36.39 -11.01 -6.29
C ILE A 108 37.18 -12.29 -6.57
N GLU A 109 37.24 -12.73 -7.83
CA GLU A 109 38.04 -13.89 -8.25
C GLU A 109 39.54 -13.68 -8.05
N GLY A 110 40.02 -12.44 -8.24
CA GLY A 110 41.39 -12.03 -7.90
C GLY A 110 41.70 -11.97 -6.41
N GLY A 111 40.76 -12.36 -5.54
CA GLY A 111 40.94 -12.46 -4.09
C GLY A 111 40.59 -11.21 -3.30
N MET A 112 40.01 -10.17 -3.93
CA MET A 112 39.56 -8.98 -3.21
C MET A 112 38.34 -9.28 -2.35
N ASP A 113 38.31 -8.77 -1.11
CA ASP A 113 37.17 -8.97 -0.22
C ASP A 113 35.92 -8.27 -0.78
N ARG A 114 34.77 -8.95 -0.67
CA ARG A 114 33.48 -8.46 -1.15
C ARG A 114 33.08 -7.14 -0.48
N LYS A 115 33.51 -6.89 0.76
CA LYS A 115 33.27 -5.60 1.43
C LYS A 115 34.02 -4.45 0.76
N GLN A 116 35.24 -4.69 0.31
CA GLN A 116 36.04 -3.69 -0.39
C GLN A 116 35.44 -3.40 -1.77
N VAL A 117 35.05 -4.45 -2.51
CA VAL A 117 34.36 -4.29 -3.80
C VAL A 117 33.03 -3.53 -3.63
N ALA A 118 32.28 -3.80 -2.56
CA ALA A 118 31.04 -3.08 -2.25
C ALA A 118 31.27 -1.58 -2.06
N ILE A 119 32.35 -1.19 -1.38
CA ILE A 119 32.70 0.23 -1.18
C ILE A 119 33.09 0.89 -2.50
N ILE A 120 33.93 0.23 -3.31
CA ILE A 120 34.42 0.78 -4.59
C ILE A 120 33.27 1.08 -5.54
N PHE A 121 32.28 0.18 -5.62
CA PHE A 121 31.15 0.29 -6.56
C PHE A 121 29.88 0.86 -5.90
N ASP A 122 29.94 1.28 -4.63
CA ASP A 122 28.76 1.66 -3.84
C ASP A 122 27.62 0.60 -3.93
N ALA A 123 28.01 -0.67 -3.91
CA ALA A 123 27.08 -1.80 -3.99
C ALA A 123 26.72 -2.29 -2.57
N GLY A 124 25.51 -2.82 -2.40
CA GLY A 124 25.19 -3.53 -1.17
C GLY A 124 26.00 -4.82 -1.07
N VAL A 125 26.66 -5.08 0.06
CA VAL A 125 27.44 -6.31 0.29
C VAL A 125 26.57 -7.56 0.05
N SER A 126 25.32 -7.55 0.51
CA SER A 126 24.33 -8.60 0.25
C SER A 126 24.01 -8.78 -1.24
N THR A 127 24.08 -7.72 -2.04
CA THR A 127 23.89 -7.78 -3.50
C THR A 127 25.05 -8.52 -4.16
N LEU A 128 26.28 -8.27 -3.70
CA LEU A 128 27.47 -8.98 -4.18
C LEU A 128 27.44 -10.47 -3.82
N TYR A 129 27.05 -10.82 -2.59
CA TYR A 129 26.88 -12.24 -2.21
C TYR A 129 25.77 -12.93 -3.01
N LYS A 130 24.67 -12.24 -3.30
CA LYS A 130 23.57 -12.78 -4.12
C LYS A 130 24.01 -13.02 -5.58
N LYS A 131 24.86 -12.14 -6.12
CA LYS A 131 25.34 -12.21 -7.51
C LYS A 131 26.54 -13.16 -7.67
N PHE A 132 27.45 -13.15 -6.71
CA PHE A 132 28.68 -13.95 -6.63
C PHE A 132 28.71 -14.71 -5.29
N PRO A 133 27.98 -15.82 -5.17
CA PRO A 133 27.98 -16.63 -3.96
C PRO A 133 29.40 -17.00 -3.55
N ALA A 134 29.72 -16.94 -2.27
CA ALA A 134 30.91 -17.62 -1.76
C ALA A 134 30.63 -19.12 -1.90
N GLY A 135 31.51 -19.85 -2.57
CA GLY A 135 31.28 -21.25 -2.94
C GLY A 135 30.83 -22.12 -1.75
N SER A 136 29.99 -23.11 -2.09
CA SER A 136 29.91 -24.39 -1.40
C SER A 136 31.26 -25.09 -1.40
#